data_AF-A0A416PDB5-F1
#
_entry.id   AF-A0A416PDB5-F1
#
_cell.length_a   1.000
_cell.length_b   1.000
_cell.length_c   1.000
_cell.angle_alpha   90.00
_cell.angle_beta   90.00
_cell.angle_gamma   90.00
#
_symmetry.space_group_name_H-M   'P 1'
#
loop_
_entity.id
_entity.type
_entity.pdbx_description
1 polymer ?
#
loop_
_entity_poly.entity_id
_entity_poly.type
_entity_poly.pdbx_seq_one_letter_code
_entity_poly.pdbx_strand_id
1 'polypeptide(L)'
;MNVSVNYKEVTGMPRREYYKKCKENAICPRCGKPSDNGKVYCKTCRSAMKAKREHDKKTISRSERPNYGICYICGKEQVIKNKKVCPKCYKQRILSINQCIKSRDESYKAYWKQSMN
;
A
#
# COMPACT_ATOMS: atom_id res chain seq x y z
N MET A 1 -34.99 -4.82 8.67
CA MET A 1 -34.77 -4.48 7.24
C MET A 1 -33.33 -4.82 6.89
N ASN A 2 -33.12 -5.89 6.11
CA ASN A 2 -31.80 -6.36 5.70
C ASN A 2 -31.35 -5.59 4.45
N VAL A 3 -30.61 -4.49 4.63
CA VAL A 3 -30.00 -3.76 3.50
C VAL A 3 -28.73 -4.50 3.10
N SER A 4 -28.91 -5.55 2.30
CA SER A 4 -27.80 -6.24 1.64
C SER A 4 -27.43 -5.43 0.41
N VAL A 5 -26.42 -4.55 0.52
CA VAL A 5 -25.98 -3.76 -0.63
C VAL A 5 -25.38 -4.72 -1.66
N ASN A 6 -25.99 -4.74 -2.84
CA ASN A 6 -25.68 -5.67 -3.91
C ASN A 6 -24.29 -5.34 -4.47
N TYR A 7 -23.36 -6.28 -4.37
CA TYR A 7 -21.98 -6.16 -4.85
C TYR A 7 -21.87 -5.72 -6.32
N LYS A 8 -22.92 -5.94 -7.12
CA LYS A 8 -22.99 -5.53 -8.53
C LYS A 8 -23.14 -4.02 -8.77
N GLU A 9 -23.54 -3.22 -7.77
CA GLU A 9 -23.76 -1.76 -7.93
C GLU A 9 -22.48 -0.91 -7.74
N VAL A 10 -21.38 -1.51 -7.28
CA VAL A 10 -20.15 -0.80 -6.87
C VAL A 10 -18.96 -1.03 -7.80
N THR A 11 -19.16 -1.68 -8.95
CA THR A 11 -18.11 -1.87 -9.96
C THR A 11 -17.79 -0.54 -10.64
N GLY A 12 -16.60 0.01 -10.38
CA GLY A 12 -16.10 1.25 -11.02
C GLY A 12 -16.12 2.51 -10.14
N MET A 13 -16.68 2.43 -8.92
CA MET A 13 -16.74 3.58 -8.00
C MET A 13 -15.36 3.93 -7.41
N PRO A 14 -14.99 5.22 -7.29
CA PRO A 14 -13.77 5.62 -6.60
C PRO A 14 -13.76 5.10 -5.15
N ARG A 15 -12.61 4.54 -4.72
CA ARG A 15 -12.44 3.90 -3.40
C ARG A 15 -12.90 4.78 -2.23
N ARG A 16 -12.71 6.10 -2.32
CA ARG A 16 -13.12 7.05 -1.27
C ARG A 16 -14.63 7.14 -1.14
N GLU A 17 -15.34 7.20 -2.26
CA GLU A 17 -16.80 7.28 -2.28
C GLU A 17 -17.42 5.98 -1.80
N TYR A 18 -16.89 4.84 -2.26
CA TYR A 18 -17.29 3.52 -1.77
C TYR A 18 -17.16 3.41 -0.24
N TYR A 19 -16.02 3.85 0.31
CA TYR A 19 -15.81 3.86 1.76
C TYR A 19 -16.83 4.73 2.50
N LYS A 20 -17.16 5.90 1.96
CA LYS A 20 -18.16 6.82 2.54
C LYS A 20 -19.54 6.16 2.58
N LYS A 21 -20.00 5.60 1.45
CA LYS A 21 -21.30 4.89 1.36
C LYS A 21 -21.36 3.70 2.31
N CYS A 22 -20.31 2.89 2.41
CA CYS A 22 -20.26 1.80 3.37
C CYS A 22 -20.36 2.29 4.82
N LYS A 23 -19.68 3.38 5.17
CA LYS A 23 -19.74 3.96 6.52
C LYS A 23 -21.14 4.47 6.86
N GLU A 24 -21.80 5.16 5.93
CA GLU A 24 -23.16 5.71 6.11
C GLU A 24 -24.21 4.59 6.27
N ASN A 25 -24.06 3.50 5.51
CA ASN A 25 -24.97 2.35 5.56
C ASN A 25 -24.60 1.30 6.62
N ALA A 26 -23.65 1.59 7.52
CA ALA A 26 -23.15 0.65 8.51
C ALA A 26 -22.73 -0.72 7.92
N ILE A 27 -22.00 -0.67 6.80
CA ILE A 27 -21.47 -1.84 6.08
C ILE A 27 -19.96 -1.83 6.12
N CYS A 28 -19.37 -3.01 6.26
CA CYS A 28 -17.94 -3.20 6.26
C CYS A 28 -17.39 -3.07 4.84
N PRO A 29 -16.56 -2.06 4.51
CA PRO A 29 -16.03 -1.86 3.16
C PRO A 29 -15.00 -2.93 2.75
N ARG A 30 -14.67 -3.87 3.64
CA ARG A 30 -13.75 -4.98 3.33
C ARG A 30 -14.48 -6.25 2.90
N CYS A 31 -15.62 -6.56 3.51
CA CYS A 31 -16.30 -7.85 3.33
C CYS A 31 -17.80 -7.73 3.05
N GLY A 32 -18.36 -6.52 3.03
CA GLY A 32 -19.77 -6.26 2.74
C GLY A 32 -20.75 -6.62 3.87
N LYS A 33 -20.29 -7.23 4.98
CA LYS A 33 -21.14 -7.56 6.13
C LYS A 33 -21.49 -6.31 6.95
N PRO A 34 -22.59 -6.33 7.73
CA PRO A 34 -22.91 -5.25 8.66
C PRO A 34 -21.73 -4.92 9.59
N SER A 35 -21.56 -3.64 9.85
CA SER A 35 -20.57 -3.11 10.77
C SER A 35 -21.14 -3.03 12.19
N ASP A 36 -20.28 -3.25 13.19
CA ASP A 36 -20.72 -3.31 14.59
C ASP A 36 -20.48 -2.00 15.33
N ASN A 37 -21.44 -1.61 16.20
CA ASN A 37 -21.28 -0.60 17.25
C ASN A 37 -20.66 0.72 16.77
N GLY A 38 -21.19 1.31 15.70
CA GLY A 38 -20.73 2.59 15.16
C GLY A 38 -19.31 2.59 14.58
N LYS A 39 -18.70 1.41 14.40
CA LYS A 39 -17.40 1.27 13.73
C LYS A 39 -17.60 1.09 12.23
N VAL A 40 -16.56 1.38 11.44
CA VAL A 40 -16.62 1.23 9.98
C VAL A 40 -16.42 -0.20 9.51
N TYR A 41 -15.78 -1.04 10.31
CA TYR A 41 -15.47 -2.44 9.97
C TYR A 41 -16.16 -3.37 10.96
N CYS A 42 -16.63 -4.52 10.48
CA CYS A 42 -17.14 -5.59 11.33
C CYS A 42 -16.05 -6.17 12.26
N LYS A 43 -16.46 -6.79 13.37
CA LYS A 43 -15.62 -7.33 14.43
C LYS A 43 -14.58 -8.31 13.90
N THR A 44 -14.96 -9.16 12.95
CA THR A 44 -14.07 -10.16 12.36
C THR A 44 -12.96 -9.50 11.54
N CYS A 45 -13.31 -8.58 10.62
CA CYS A 45 -12.32 -7.83 9.85
C CYS A 45 -11.40 -6.98 10.73
N ARG A 46 -11.93 -6.34 11.78
CA ARG A 46 -11.12 -5.58 12.75
C ARG A 46 -10.13 -6.48 13.49
N SER A 47 -10.59 -7.64 13.94
CA SER A 47 -9.75 -8.61 14.66
C SER A 47 -8.64 -9.15 13.77
N ALA A 48 -8.95 -9.50 12.51
CA ALA A 48 -7.95 -9.90 11.53
C ALA A 48 -6.93 -8.79 11.24
N MET A 49 -7.38 -7.53 11.12
CA MET A 49 -6.47 -6.40 10.96
C MET A 49 -5.57 -6.18 12.18
N LYS A 50 -6.10 -6.37 13.40
CA LYS A 50 -5.31 -6.31 14.63
C LYS A 50 -4.26 -7.43 14.65
N ALA A 51 -4.67 -8.67 14.41
CA ALA A 51 -3.76 -9.83 14.35
C ALA A 51 -2.64 -9.62 13.34
N LYS A 52 -2.95 -9.11 12.15
CA LYS A 52 -1.92 -8.76 11.14
C LYS A 52 -0.94 -7.72 11.66
N ARG A 53 -1.41 -6.65 12.31
CA ARG A 53 -0.52 -5.62 12.89
C ARG A 53 0.37 -6.20 13.98
N GLU A 54 -0.15 -7.05 14.85
CA GLU A 54 0.64 -7.72 15.88
C GLU A 54 1.66 -8.69 15.29
N HIS A 55 1.30 -9.43 14.23
CA HIS A 55 2.27 -10.23 13.48
C HIS A 55 3.37 -9.35 12.87
N ASP A 56 3.00 -8.27 12.19
CA ASP A 56 3.95 -7.34 11.56
C ASP A 56 4.92 -6.74 12.59
N LYS A 57 4.50 -6.49 13.84
CA LYS A 57 5.37 -6.05 14.94
C LYS A 57 6.40 -7.09 15.40
N LYS A 58 6.06 -8.39 15.31
CA LYS A 58 6.97 -9.48 15.69
C LYS A 58 8.05 -9.75 14.66
N THR A 59 7.88 -9.24 13.44
CA THR A 59 8.90 -9.34 12.39
C THR A 59 9.90 -8.21 12.50
N ILE A 60 11.15 -8.47 12.13
CA ILE A 60 12.15 -7.40 12.00
C ILE A 60 11.61 -6.28 11.11
N SER A 61 11.74 -5.04 11.58
CA SER A 61 11.17 -3.91 10.86
C SER A 61 11.82 -3.79 9.48
N ARG A 62 11.08 -3.22 8.52
CA ARG A 62 11.58 -3.04 7.15
C ARG A 62 12.94 -2.31 7.12
N SER A 63 13.11 -1.34 8.00
CA SER A 63 14.34 -0.54 8.18
C SER A 63 15.51 -1.33 8.75
N GLU A 64 15.26 -2.33 9.59
CA GLU A 64 16.29 -3.17 10.22
C GLU A 64 16.76 -4.32 9.33
N ARG A 65 15.94 -4.78 8.39
CA ARG A 65 16.28 -5.89 7.46
C ARG A 65 17.69 -5.80 6.86
N PRO A 66 18.17 -4.63 6.37
CA PRO A 66 19.51 -4.55 5.80
C PRO A 66 20.65 -4.87 6.77
N ASN A 67 20.46 -4.65 8.07
CA ASN A 67 21.45 -4.98 9.11
C ASN A 67 21.66 -6.50 9.23
N TYR A 68 20.65 -7.28 8.86
CA TYR A 68 20.67 -8.75 8.83
C TYR A 68 20.94 -9.29 7.42
N GLY A 69 21.39 -8.44 6.49
CA GLY A 69 21.61 -8.84 5.11
C GLY A 69 20.32 -9.12 4.33
N ILE A 70 19.15 -8.73 4.81
CA ILE A 70 17.85 -8.99 4.18
C ILE A 70 17.38 -7.78 3.38
N CYS A 71 16.83 -8.01 2.18
CA CYS A 71 16.35 -6.96 1.30
C CYS A 71 15.32 -6.03 1.96
N TYR A 72 15.61 -4.72 1.94
CA TYR A 72 14.71 -3.66 2.40
C TYR A 72 13.36 -3.66 1.67
N ILE A 73 13.32 -4.06 0.40
CA ILE A 73 12.10 -3.98 -0.43
C ILE A 73 11.22 -5.21 -0.22
N CYS A 74 11.73 -6.41 -0.52
CA CYS A 74 10.92 -7.61 -0.52
C CYS A 74 10.99 -8.40 0.79
N GLY A 75 12.08 -8.28 1.55
CA GLY A 75 12.32 -9.09 2.75
C GLY A 75 12.53 -10.59 2.50
N LYS A 76 12.76 -11.02 1.25
CA LYS A 76 12.83 -12.45 0.86
C LYS A 76 14.23 -12.96 0.56
N GLU A 77 15.09 -12.09 0.04
CA GLU A 77 16.42 -12.45 -0.48
C GLU A 77 17.50 -11.60 0.20
N GLN A 78 18.73 -12.09 0.12
CA GLN A 78 19.89 -11.39 0.64
C GLN A 78 20.21 -10.11 -0.15
N VAL A 79 20.81 -9.14 0.51
CA VAL A 79 21.25 -7.87 -0.09
C VAL A 79 22.50 -8.06 -0.93
N ILE A 80 22.68 -7.20 -1.93
CA ILE A 80 23.96 -7.06 -2.63
C ILE A 80 24.97 -6.37 -1.70
N LYS A 81 26.25 -6.72 -1.81
CA LYS A 81 27.35 -6.05 -1.08
C LYS A 81 27.25 -4.53 -1.23
N ASN A 82 27.33 -3.80 -0.12
CA ASN A 82 27.23 -2.33 -0.03
C ASN A 82 25.87 -1.76 -0.50
N LYS A 83 24.80 -2.56 -0.58
CA LYS A 83 23.44 -2.10 -0.90
C LYS A 83 22.45 -2.62 0.15
N LYS A 84 21.27 -1.99 0.21
CA LYS A 84 20.18 -2.38 1.13
C LYS A 84 19.12 -3.28 0.47
N VAL A 85 19.35 -3.75 -0.75
CA VAL A 85 18.35 -4.44 -1.58
C VAL A 85 18.96 -5.65 -2.28
N CYS A 86 18.12 -6.66 -2.57
CA CYS A 86 18.52 -7.83 -3.35
C CYS A 86 18.67 -7.52 -4.85
N PRO A 87 19.32 -8.39 -5.64
CA PRO A 87 19.52 -8.20 -7.08
C PRO A 87 18.24 -7.97 -7.88
N LYS A 88 17.17 -8.73 -7.57
CA LYS A 88 15.89 -8.61 -8.28
C LYS A 88 15.25 -7.24 -8.06
N CYS A 89 15.14 -6.82 -6.80
CA CYS A 89 14.58 -5.52 -6.47
C CYS A 89 15.47 -4.36 -6.96
N TYR A 90 16.79 -4.55 -7.00
CA TYR A 90 17.72 -3.57 -7.57
C TYR A 90 17.45 -3.36 -9.07
N LYS A 91 17.44 -4.44 -9.85
CA LYS A 91 17.15 -4.40 -11.30
C LYS A 91 15.82 -3.71 -11.58
N GLN A 92 14.76 -4.11 -10.86
CA GLN A 92 13.44 -3.50 -11.02
C GLN A 92 13.47 -1.98 -10.75
N ARG A 93 14.21 -1.56 -9.73
CA ARG A 93 14.30 -0.15 -9.36
C ARG A 93 15.04 0.69 -10.40
N ILE A 94 16.09 0.15 -11.02
CA ILE A 94 16.76 0.81 -12.14
C ILE A 94 15.80 1.00 -13.32
N LEU A 95 15.00 -0.02 -13.66
CA LEU A 95 13.99 0.09 -14.72
C LEU A 95 12.96 1.17 -14.41
N SER A 96 12.42 1.20 -13.19
CA SER A 96 11.45 2.21 -12.78
C SER A 96 12.04 3.63 -12.78
N ILE A 97 13.27 3.81 -12.29
CA ILE A 97 13.97 5.11 -12.31
C ILE A 97 14.16 5.58 -13.76
N ASN A 98 14.60 4.70 -14.65
CA ASN A 98 14.79 5.03 -16.05
C ASN A 98 13.47 5.43 -16.72
N GLN A 99 12.36 4.75 -16.39
CA GLN A 99 11.05 5.12 -16.89
C GLN A 99 10.62 6.50 -16.40
N CYS A 100 10.82 6.81 -15.11
CA CYS A 100 10.55 8.14 -14.55
C CYS A 100 11.42 9.22 -15.21
N ILE A 101 12.68 8.91 -15.53
CA ILE A 101 13.56 9.85 -16.23
C ILE A 101 13.04 10.13 -17.64
N LYS A 102 12.61 9.10 -18.36
CA LYS A 102 12.06 9.23 -19.73
C LYS A 102 10.73 9.98 -19.76
N SER A 103 9.89 9.81 -18.74
CA SER A 103 8.58 10.46 -18.67
C SER A 103 8.64 11.93 -18.23
N ARG A 104 9.83 12.47 -17.94
CA ARG A 104 9.99 13.89 -17.62
C ARG A 104 9.89 14.70 -18.91
N ASP A 105 8.88 15.56 -18.99
CA ASP A 105 8.70 16.48 -20.11
C ASP A 105 9.76 17.60 -20.11
N GLU A 106 9.74 18.43 -21.15
CA GLU A 106 10.63 19.60 -21.24
C GLU A 106 10.35 20.66 -20.17
N SER A 107 9.11 20.78 -19.69
CA SER A 107 8.73 21.70 -18.59
C SER A 107 9.45 21.35 -17.28
N TYR A 108 9.51 20.05 -16.94
CA TYR A 108 10.27 19.54 -15.80
C TYR A 108 11.76 19.85 -15.97
N LYS A 109 12.34 19.64 -17.16
CA LYS A 109 13.77 19.91 -17.40
C LYS A 109 14.09 21.41 -17.27
N ALA A 110 13.18 22.28 -17.71
CA ALA A 110 13.31 23.74 -17.61
C ALA A 110 13.29 24.23 -16.15
N TYR A 111 12.39 23.71 -15.30
CA TYR A 111 12.30 24.06 -13.88
C TYR A 111 13.62 23.80 -13.13
N TRP A 112 14.24 22.63 -13.33
CA TRP A 112 15.49 22.29 -12.63
C TRP A 112 16.73 23.04 -13.16
N LYS A 113 16.70 23.54 -14.40
CA LYS A 113 17.77 24.40 -14.94
C LYS A 113 17.78 25.79 -14.30
N GLN A 114 16.62 26.33 -13.95
CA GLN A 114 16.52 27.66 -13.33
C GLN A 114 16.98 27.67 -11.86
N SER A 115 16.87 26.55 -11.15
CA SER A 115 17.25 26.43 -9.73
C SER A 115 18.74 26.17 -9.46
N MET A 116 19.58 26.08 -10.51
CA MET A 116 21.02 25.82 -10.40
C MET A 116 21.89 27.04 -10.77
N ASN A 117 21.28 28.21 -11.03
CA ASN A 117 21.95 29.50 -11.19
C ASN A 117 21.73 30.37 -9.97
#